data_AF-A0A947CB29-F1
#
_entry.id   AF-A0A947CB29-F1
#
_cell.length_a   1.000
_cell.length_b   1.000
_cell.length_c   1.000
_cell.angle_alpha   90.00
_cell.angle_beta   90.00
_cell.angle_gamma   90.00
#
_symmetry.space_group_name_H-M   'P 1'
#
loop_
_entity.id
_entity.type
_entity.pdbx_description
1 polymer ?
#
loop_
_entity_poly.entity_id
_entity_poly.type
_entity_poly.pdbx_seq_one_letter_code
_entity_poly.pdbx_strand_id
1 'polypeptide(L)'
;LARGAAEQAFSQDESAAAHVSLGSVHAFYEWDWGAAERDYRAAIEINPGYALAHQWYATNLLLPLGRFEEARKRLHRARELDPLSPSITVSFGFLAYFEGKYREAIEDQRRLLASDPQFGMAHFVIGGCLEQMGEYPEALTAFRKAVDLSGGSAETIAALGHTLARSGQADEARLLLEQLLDRSGDAFVSPTRLAQVRLGLGDRLGALDLLEEAAKTRAADVVWIGVSPVWKPLRAEPRFRAVQEIVIGADAGSPHE
;
A
#
# COMPACT_ATOMS: atom_id res chain seq x y z
N LEU A 1 2.51 -20.98 -1.20
CA LEU A 1 1.35 -21.22 -2.10
C LEU A 1 1.37 -20.26 -3.29
N ALA A 2 1.38 -18.94 -3.10
CA ALA A 2 1.41 -17.96 -4.20
C ALA A 2 2.57 -18.16 -5.20
N ARG A 3 3.80 -18.35 -4.70
CA ARG A 3 4.98 -18.65 -5.52
C ARG A 3 4.80 -19.89 -6.41
N GLY A 4 4.49 -21.04 -5.80
CA GLY A 4 4.35 -22.29 -6.52
C GLY A 4 3.24 -22.24 -7.59
N ALA A 5 2.15 -21.51 -7.33
CA ALA A 5 1.11 -21.29 -8.33
C ALA A 5 1.59 -20.41 -9.50
N ALA A 6 2.34 -19.34 -9.22
CA ALA A 6 2.89 -18.45 -10.25
C ALA A 6 3.97 -19.14 -11.09
N GLU A 7 4.90 -19.88 -10.47
CA GLU A 7 5.93 -20.67 -11.17
C GLU A 7 5.31 -21.79 -12.01
N GLN A 8 4.27 -22.47 -11.48
CA GLN A 8 3.56 -23.50 -12.22
C GLN A 8 2.83 -22.92 -13.43
N ALA A 9 2.09 -21.81 -13.26
CA ALA A 9 1.43 -21.13 -14.37
C ALA A 9 2.44 -20.70 -15.44
N PHE A 10 3.58 -20.14 -15.02
CA PHE A 10 4.66 -19.74 -15.93
C PHE A 10 5.25 -20.93 -16.70
N SER A 11 5.51 -22.06 -16.02
CA SER A 11 6.05 -23.27 -16.65
C SER A 11 5.12 -23.88 -17.71
N GLN A 12 3.83 -23.53 -17.67
CA GLN A 12 2.81 -24.01 -18.60
C GLN A 12 2.54 -23.01 -19.73
N ASP A 13 2.68 -21.71 -19.44
CA ASP A 13 2.41 -20.62 -20.38
C ASP A 13 3.22 -19.36 -19.97
N GLU A 14 4.24 -19.01 -20.77
CA GLU A 14 5.04 -17.79 -20.61
C GLU A 14 4.28 -16.54 -21.11
N SER A 15 3.00 -16.41 -20.75
CA SER A 15 2.17 -15.29 -21.16
C SER A 15 2.47 -14.02 -20.37
N ALA A 16 2.01 -12.88 -20.89
CA ALA A 16 2.11 -11.61 -20.19
C ALA A 16 1.46 -11.65 -18.79
N ALA A 17 0.37 -12.40 -18.62
CA ALA A 17 -0.29 -12.59 -17.32
C ALA A 17 0.56 -13.40 -16.33
N ALA A 18 1.27 -14.43 -16.81
CA ALA A 18 2.18 -15.22 -15.98
C ALA A 18 3.36 -14.38 -15.49
N HIS A 19 3.99 -13.61 -16.37
CA HIS A 19 5.05 -12.66 -15.99
C HIS A 19 4.56 -11.59 -15.02
N VAL A 20 3.37 -11.00 -15.22
CA VAL A 20 2.80 -10.03 -14.24
C VAL A 20 2.63 -10.66 -12.85
N SER A 21 2.22 -11.93 -12.81
CA SER A 21 2.03 -12.67 -11.56
C SER A 21 3.38 -12.95 -10.88
N LEU A 22 4.39 -13.40 -11.63
CA LEU A 22 5.76 -13.60 -11.13
C LEU A 22 6.37 -12.30 -10.63
N GLY A 23 6.25 -11.21 -11.39
CA GLY A 23 6.75 -9.89 -11.00
C GLY A 23 6.16 -9.43 -9.66
N SER A 24 4.88 -9.74 -9.42
CA SER A 24 4.21 -9.41 -8.16
C SER A 24 4.69 -10.30 -7.01
N VAL A 25 5.00 -11.58 -7.27
CA VAL A 25 5.59 -12.49 -6.28
C VAL A 25 7.00 -12.01 -5.89
N HIS A 26 7.84 -11.74 -6.89
CA HIS A 26 9.20 -11.24 -6.68
C HIS A 26 9.20 -9.92 -5.89
N ALA A 27 8.28 -9.00 -6.20
CA ALA A 27 8.16 -7.72 -5.51
C ALA A 27 7.65 -7.83 -4.06
N PHE A 28 6.52 -8.51 -3.82
CA PHE A 28 5.86 -8.45 -2.51
C PHE A 28 6.31 -9.51 -1.51
N TYR A 29 6.82 -10.65 -1.98
CA TYR A 29 7.11 -11.81 -1.14
C TYR A 29 8.60 -12.18 -1.13
N GLU A 30 9.32 -11.86 -2.20
CA GLU A 30 10.75 -12.21 -2.29
C GLU A 30 11.68 -11.01 -2.12
N TRP A 31 11.15 -9.80 -2.37
CA TRP A 31 11.89 -8.54 -2.48
C TRP A 31 13.05 -8.62 -3.49
N ASP A 32 12.93 -9.49 -4.50
CA ASP A 32 13.81 -9.48 -5.66
C ASP A 32 13.30 -8.44 -6.66
N TRP A 33 13.58 -7.17 -6.33
CA TRP A 33 13.17 -6.02 -7.14
C TRP A 33 13.71 -6.08 -8.58
N GLY A 34 14.89 -6.68 -8.77
CA GLY A 34 15.49 -6.85 -10.08
C GLY A 34 14.76 -7.90 -10.93
N ALA A 35 14.39 -9.05 -10.35
CA ALA A 35 13.56 -10.05 -11.02
C ALA A 35 12.16 -9.51 -11.30
N ALA A 36 11.57 -8.81 -10.33
CA ALA A 36 10.27 -8.18 -10.51
C ALA A 36 10.25 -7.20 -11.68
N GLU A 37 11.28 -6.35 -11.82
CA GLU A 37 11.38 -5.41 -12.95
C GLU A 37 11.54 -6.14 -14.29
N ARG A 38 12.33 -7.22 -14.34
CA ARG A 38 12.48 -8.03 -15.56
C ARG A 38 11.14 -8.64 -15.98
N ASP A 39 10.40 -9.20 -15.03
CA ASP A 39 9.09 -9.82 -15.32
C ASP A 39 8.06 -8.81 -15.81
N TYR A 40 7.94 -7.66 -15.14
CA TYR A 40 7.01 -6.62 -15.61
C TYR A 40 7.37 -6.10 -17.00
N ARG A 41 8.68 -5.96 -17.30
CA ARG A 41 9.14 -5.57 -18.64
C ARG A 41 8.82 -6.65 -19.67
N ALA A 42 9.09 -7.91 -19.38
CA ALA A 42 8.76 -9.03 -20.27
C ALA A 42 7.25 -9.10 -20.56
N ALA A 43 6.39 -8.93 -19.55
CA ALA A 43 4.95 -8.87 -19.75
C ALA A 43 4.52 -7.76 -20.71
N ILE A 44 5.13 -6.57 -20.59
CA ILE A 44 4.87 -5.42 -21.45
C ILE A 44 5.43 -5.64 -22.86
N GLU A 45 6.56 -6.33 -23.02
CA GLU A 45 7.11 -6.70 -24.33
C GLU A 45 6.23 -7.71 -25.06
N ILE A 46 5.73 -8.73 -24.34
CA ILE A 46 4.82 -9.75 -24.88
C ILE A 46 3.48 -9.13 -25.28
N ASN A 47 2.91 -8.29 -24.42
CA ASN A 47 1.67 -7.58 -24.71
C ASN A 47 1.72 -6.12 -24.25
N PRO A 48 2.14 -5.19 -25.13
CA PRO A 48 2.19 -3.76 -24.82
C PRO A 48 0.83 -3.14 -24.48
N GLY A 49 -0.26 -3.78 -24.90
CA GLY A 49 -1.65 -3.38 -24.64
C GLY A 49 -2.23 -3.92 -23.33
N TYR A 50 -1.46 -4.67 -22.54
CA TYR A 50 -1.95 -5.23 -21.29
C TYR A 50 -1.94 -4.18 -20.17
N ALA A 51 -3.08 -3.51 -19.94
CA ALA A 51 -3.21 -2.43 -18.97
C ALA A 51 -2.73 -2.81 -17.55
N LEU A 52 -3.05 -4.03 -17.10
CA LEU A 52 -2.64 -4.54 -15.79
C LEU A 52 -1.12 -4.66 -15.64
N ALA A 53 -0.38 -5.00 -16.71
CA ALA A 53 1.08 -5.05 -16.63
C ALA A 53 1.67 -3.67 -16.33
N HIS A 54 1.16 -2.61 -16.96
CA HIS A 54 1.58 -1.24 -16.67
C HIS A 54 1.12 -0.80 -15.28
N GLN A 55 -0.13 -1.09 -14.89
CA GLN A 55 -0.65 -0.72 -13.58
C GLN A 55 0.16 -1.37 -12.45
N TRP A 56 0.34 -2.69 -12.49
CA TRP A 56 1.01 -3.43 -11.42
C TRP A 56 2.50 -3.17 -11.41
N TYR A 57 3.13 -2.93 -12.56
CA TYR A 57 4.52 -2.45 -12.56
C TYR A 57 4.65 -1.12 -11.79
N ALA A 58 3.70 -0.20 -11.98
CA ALA A 58 3.66 1.04 -11.22
C ALA A 58 3.44 0.79 -9.72
N THR A 59 2.37 0.06 -9.35
CA THR A 59 1.93 -0.04 -7.96
C THR A 59 2.73 -1.05 -7.14
N ASN A 60 3.28 -2.08 -7.75
CA ASN A 60 3.89 -3.18 -7.00
C ASN A 60 5.41 -3.07 -6.93
N LEU A 61 6.01 -2.21 -7.75
CA LEU A 61 7.46 -2.03 -7.81
C LEU A 61 7.87 -0.55 -7.80
N LEU A 62 7.38 0.24 -8.75
CA LEU A 62 7.87 1.61 -8.90
C LEU A 62 7.46 2.50 -7.72
N LEU A 63 6.22 2.42 -7.24
CA LEU A 63 5.77 3.17 -6.07
C LEU A 63 6.48 2.74 -4.77
N PRO A 64 6.58 1.45 -4.40
CA PRO A 64 7.31 1.03 -3.19
C PRO A 64 8.76 1.52 -3.16
N LEU A 65 9.42 1.55 -4.32
CA LEU A 65 10.81 2.03 -4.47
C LEU A 65 10.93 3.55 -4.60
N GLY A 66 9.84 4.31 -4.50
CA GLY A 66 9.85 5.77 -4.61
C GLY A 66 10.12 6.32 -6.02
N ARG A 67 10.05 5.47 -7.07
CA ARG A 67 10.24 5.85 -8.48
C ARG A 67 8.96 6.47 -9.06
N PHE A 68 8.50 7.57 -8.46
CA PHE A 68 7.18 8.16 -8.71
C PHE A 68 6.96 8.64 -10.14
N GLU A 69 7.97 9.26 -10.77
CA GLU A 69 7.87 9.71 -12.16
C GLU A 69 7.71 8.55 -13.15
N GLU A 70 8.40 7.44 -12.91
CA GLU A 70 8.25 6.23 -13.72
C GLU A 70 6.90 5.57 -13.47
N ALA A 71 6.47 5.50 -12.20
CA ALA A 71 5.15 4.99 -11.83
C ALA A 71 4.03 5.79 -12.51
N ARG A 72 4.14 7.13 -12.53
CA ARG A 72 3.19 8.02 -13.21
C ARG A 72 3.10 7.71 -14.70
N LYS A 73 4.24 7.56 -15.40
CA LYS A 73 4.26 7.21 -16.82
C LYS A 73 3.56 5.88 -17.08
N ARG A 74 3.78 4.88 -16.24
CA ARG A 74 3.12 3.57 -16.34
C ARG A 74 1.63 3.65 -16.05
N LEU A 75 1.20 4.40 -15.05
CA LEU A 75 -0.23 4.60 -14.78
C LEU A 75 -0.93 5.39 -15.89
N HIS A 76 -0.27 6.37 -16.52
CA HIS A 76 -0.82 7.04 -17.70
C HIS A 76 -1.02 6.05 -18.85
N ARG A 77 -0.03 5.19 -19.10
CA ARG A 77 -0.16 4.14 -20.13
C ARG A 77 -1.29 3.16 -19.81
N ALA A 78 -1.43 2.74 -18.56
CA ALA A 78 -2.53 1.89 -18.13
C ALA A 78 -3.90 2.56 -18.38
N ARG A 79 -4.03 3.86 -18.06
CA ARG A 79 -5.27 4.62 -18.29
C ARG A 79 -5.59 4.84 -19.76
N GLU A 80 -4.59 5.00 -20.63
CA GLU A 80 -4.81 5.06 -22.08
C GLU A 80 -5.38 3.75 -22.62
N LEU A 81 -4.94 2.62 -22.06
CA LEU A 81 -5.37 1.28 -22.46
C LEU A 81 -6.74 0.89 -21.88
N ASP A 82 -7.05 1.36 -20.67
CA ASP A 82 -8.33 1.13 -19.99
C ASP A 82 -8.80 2.41 -19.25
N PRO A 83 -9.43 3.35 -19.97
CA PRO A 83 -9.77 4.68 -19.44
C PRO A 83 -10.94 4.67 -18.43
N LEU A 84 -11.71 3.59 -18.36
CA LEU A 84 -12.89 3.50 -17.49
C LEU A 84 -12.62 2.72 -16.20
N SER A 85 -11.40 2.22 -16.00
CA SER A 85 -11.04 1.42 -14.83
C SER A 85 -11.01 2.24 -13.54
N PRO A 86 -11.90 1.94 -12.56
CA PRO A 86 -11.81 2.52 -11.22
C PRO A 86 -10.51 2.16 -10.50
N SER A 87 -9.99 0.95 -10.74
CA SER A 87 -8.74 0.44 -10.14
C SER A 87 -7.53 1.27 -10.55
N ILE A 88 -7.43 1.64 -11.84
CA ILE A 88 -6.37 2.52 -12.34
C ILE A 88 -6.53 3.93 -11.76
N THR A 89 -7.76 4.43 -11.64
CA THR A 89 -8.05 5.75 -11.04
C THR A 89 -7.64 5.82 -9.58
N VAL A 90 -7.90 4.79 -8.76
CA VAL A 90 -7.40 4.71 -7.38
C VAL A 90 -5.88 4.61 -7.32
N SER A 91 -5.24 3.95 -8.31
CA SER A 91 -3.78 3.85 -8.35
C SER A 91 -3.10 5.23 -8.50
N PHE A 92 -3.72 6.16 -9.24
CA PHE A 92 -3.29 7.57 -9.25
C PHE A 92 -3.47 8.25 -7.89
N GLY A 93 -4.55 7.93 -7.17
CA GLY A 93 -4.77 8.40 -5.81
C GLY A 93 -3.66 7.96 -4.85
N PHE A 94 -3.24 6.70 -4.91
CA PHE A 94 -2.11 6.19 -4.14
C PHE A 94 -0.78 6.85 -4.51
N LEU A 95 -0.51 7.02 -5.81
CA LEU A 95 0.67 7.75 -6.29
C LEU A 95 0.70 9.17 -5.68
N ALA A 96 -0.39 9.93 -5.83
CA ALA A 96 -0.47 11.30 -5.30
C ALA A 96 -0.38 11.33 -3.76
N TYR A 97 -0.96 10.34 -3.06
CA TYR A 97 -0.82 10.18 -1.62
C TYR A 97 0.64 9.99 -1.20
N PHE A 98 1.38 9.07 -1.84
CA PHE A 98 2.79 8.81 -1.51
C PHE A 98 3.72 9.97 -1.88
N GLU A 99 3.38 10.78 -2.89
CA GLU A 99 4.07 12.03 -3.23
C GLU A 99 3.74 13.20 -2.30
N GLY A 100 2.76 13.05 -1.41
CA GLY A 100 2.29 14.16 -0.55
C GLY A 100 1.35 15.16 -1.23
N LYS A 101 0.84 14.85 -2.43
CA LYS A 101 -0.12 15.68 -3.19
C LYS A 101 -1.56 15.39 -2.74
N TYR A 102 -1.83 15.57 -1.46
CA TYR A 102 -3.05 15.11 -0.80
C TYR A 102 -4.34 15.75 -1.36
N ARG A 103 -4.34 17.06 -1.64
CA ARG A 103 -5.53 17.73 -2.18
C ARG A 103 -5.90 17.25 -3.58
N GLU A 104 -4.90 17.11 -4.46
CA GLU A 104 -5.07 16.55 -5.81
C GLU A 104 -5.64 15.13 -5.74
N ALA A 105 -5.07 14.28 -4.87
CA ALA A 105 -5.57 12.93 -4.65
C ALA A 105 -7.06 12.92 -4.21
N ILE A 106 -7.44 13.77 -3.25
CA ILE A 106 -8.82 13.87 -2.77
C ILE A 106 -9.78 14.30 -3.88
N GLU A 107 -9.43 15.31 -4.67
CA GLU A 107 -10.28 15.79 -5.77
C GLU A 107 -10.52 14.70 -6.82
N ASP A 108 -9.46 13.99 -7.21
CA ASP A 108 -9.53 12.89 -8.17
C ASP A 108 -10.39 11.73 -7.65
N GLN A 109 -10.18 11.33 -6.40
CA GLN A 109 -10.96 10.24 -5.79
C GLN A 109 -12.42 10.62 -5.54
N ARG A 110 -12.73 11.90 -5.25
CA ARG A 110 -14.12 12.37 -5.15
C ARG A 110 -14.83 12.31 -6.50
N ARG A 111 -14.14 12.55 -7.62
CA ARG A 111 -14.73 12.36 -8.96
C ARG A 111 -15.04 10.90 -9.24
N LEU A 112 -14.18 9.97 -8.82
CA LEU A 112 -14.47 8.54 -8.90
C LEU A 112 -15.70 8.17 -8.06
N LEU A 113 -15.79 8.68 -6.83
CA LEU A 113 -16.93 8.42 -5.95
C LEU A 113 -18.24 9.04 -6.43
N ALA A 114 -18.19 10.07 -7.28
CA ALA A 114 -19.40 10.62 -7.91
C ALA A 114 -20.04 9.64 -8.90
N SER A 115 -19.24 8.77 -9.54
CA SER A 115 -19.74 7.71 -10.43
C SER A 115 -19.94 6.37 -9.72
N ASP A 116 -19.08 6.03 -8.75
CA ASP A 116 -19.19 4.82 -7.92
C ASP A 116 -19.00 5.14 -6.43
N PRO A 117 -20.07 5.50 -5.71
CA PRO A 117 -20.00 5.84 -4.29
C PRO A 117 -19.55 4.68 -3.37
N GLN A 118 -19.59 3.43 -3.87
CA GLN A 118 -19.26 2.23 -3.10
C GLN A 118 -17.82 1.75 -3.33
N PHE A 119 -17.01 2.50 -4.09
CA PHE A 119 -15.60 2.17 -4.29
C PHE A 119 -14.77 2.39 -3.01
N GLY A 120 -14.70 1.38 -2.14
CA GLY A 120 -14.11 1.47 -0.81
C GLY A 120 -12.67 1.98 -0.77
N MET A 121 -11.86 1.63 -1.77
CA MET A 121 -10.47 2.08 -1.84
C MET A 121 -10.33 3.59 -2.09
N ALA A 122 -11.30 4.23 -2.75
CA ALA A 122 -11.28 5.69 -2.91
C ALA A 122 -11.52 6.39 -1.57
N HIS A 123 -12.44 5.88 -0.74
CA HIS A 123 -12.63 6.36 0.64
C HIS A 123 -11.37 6.15 1.48
N PHE A 124 -10.67 5.01 1.33
CA PHE A 124 -9.42 4.76 2.03
C PHE A 124 -8.32 5.80 1.66
N VAL A 125 -8.12 6.05 0.37
CA VAL A 125 -7.14 7.06 -0.09
C VAL A 125 -7.50 8.46 0.41
N ILE A 126 -8.78 8.85 0.33
CA ILE A 126 -9.26 10.12 0.85
C ILE A 126 -9.00 10.23 2.35
N GLY A 127 -9.32 9.19 3.13
CA GLY A 127 -9.06 9.15 4.57
C GLY A 127 -7.58 9.33 4.90
N GLY A 128 -6.71 8.63 4.17
CA GLY A 128 -5.25 8.77 4.35
C GLY A 128 -4.76 10.18 4.03
N CYS A 129 -5.23 10.79 2.95
CA CYS A 129 -4.88 12.16 2.59
C CYS A 129 -5.33 13.18 3.64
N LEU A 130 -6.58 13.07 4.10
CA LEU A 130 -7.16 13.95 5.12
C LEU A 130 -6.43 13.81 6.47
N GLU A 131 -6.11 12.58 6.87
CA GLU A 131 -5.32 12.33 8.07
C GLU A 131 -3.95 13.03 8.00
N GLN A 132 -3.25 12.92 6.87
CA GLN A 132 -1.95 13.56 6.70
C GLN A 132 -2.04 15.10 6.66
N MET A 133 -3.21 15.65 6.33
CA MET A 133 -3.50 17.07 6.42
C MET A 133 -3.96 17.51 7.82
N GLY A 134 -4.16 16.58 8.75
CA GLY A 134 -4.68 16.85 10.11
C GLY A 134 -6.19 17.08 10.17
N GLU A 135 -6.91 16.84 9.07
CA GLU A 135 -8.38 16.95 8.97
C GLU A 135 -9.04 15.67 9.53
N TYR A 136 -8.84 15.44 10.82
CA TYR A 136 -9.19 14.17 11.46
C TYR A 136 -10.70 13.83 11.43
N PRO A 137 -11.66 14.74 11.67
CA PRO A 137 -13.08 14.41 11.63
C PRO A 137 -13.53 13.84 10.26
N GLU A 138 -13.06 14.46 9.19
CA GLU A 138 -13.33 14.05 7.81
C GLU A 138 -12.59 12.75 7.48
N ALA A 139 -11.34 12.60 7.92
CA ALA A 139 -10.57 11.36 7.77
C ALA A 139 -11.27 10.17 8.43
N LEU A 140 -11.76 10.33 9.67
CA LEU A 140 -12.51 9.30 10.39
C LEU A 140 -13.81 8.92 9.66
N THR A 141 -14.50 9.90 9.07
CA THR A 141 -15.70 9.64 8.27
C THR A 141 -15.37 8.79 7.04
N ALA A 142 -14.31 9.14 6.31
CA ALA A 142 -13.86 8.39 5.14
C ALA A 142 -13.38 6.98 5.50
N PHE A 143 -12.59 6.82 6.57
CA PHE A 143 -12.12 5.51 7.00
C PHE A 143 -13.24 4.61 7.55
N ARG A 144 -14.22 5.15 8.27
CA ARG A 144 -15.42 4.38 8.67
C ARG A 144 -16.15 3.84 7.44
N LYS A 145 -16.31 4.67 6.40
CA LYS A 145 -16.92 4.22 5.14
C LYS A 145 -16.08 3.13 4.44
N ALA A 146 -14.76 3.24 4.46
CA ALA A 146 -13.86 2.20 3.93
C ALA A 146 -13.92 0.90 4.74
N VAL A 147 -14.03 0.97 6.07
CA VAL A 147 -14.26 -0.18 6.95
C VAL A 147 -15.57 -0.87 6.57
N ASP A 148 -16.67 -0.13 6.46
CA ASP A 148 -17.98 -0.69 6.10
C ASP A 148 -17.95 -1.40 4.74
N LEU A 149 -17.38 -0.75 3.72
CA LEU A 149 -17.34 -1.26 2.34
C LEU A 149 -16.39 -2.45 2.16
N SER A 150 -15.38 -2.59 3.02
CA SER A 150 -14.43 -3.72 2.99
C SER A 150 -14.82 -4.89 3.89
N GLY A 151 -15.95 -4.78 4.61
CA GLY A 151 -16.31 -5.77 5.64
C GLY A 151 -15.35 -5.79 6.83
N GLY A 152 -14.68 -4.66 7.11
CA GLY A 152 -13.70 -4.53 8.18
C GLY A 152 -12.40 -5.26 7.89
N SER A 153 -11.78 -5.01 6.74
CA SER A 153 -10.42 -5.50 6.47
C SER A 153 -9.42 -4.99 7.52
N ALA A 154 -8.37 -5.78 7.80
CA ALA A 154 -7.34 -5.38 8.77
C ALA A 154 -6.66 -4.05 8.40
N GLU A 155 -6.49 -3.78 7.10
CA GLU A 155 -5.96 -2.51 6.58
C GLU A 155 -6.84 -1.31 6.96
N THR A 156 -8.15 -1.40 6.69
CA THR A 156 -9.07 -0.29 6.99
C THR A 156 -9.25 -0.07 8.49
N ILE A 157 -9.23 -1.14 9.30
CA ILE A 157 -9.31 -1.05 10.77
C ILE A 157 -8.04 -0.41 11.33
N ALA A 158 -6.87 -0.78 10.84
CA ALA A 158 -5.61 -0.19 11.29
C ALA A 158 -5.50 1.29 10.93
N ALA A 159 -5.94 1.68 9.72
CA ALA A 159 -5.98 3.08 9.34
C ALA A 159 -6.93 3.88 10.23
N LEU A 160 -8.15 3.36 10.48
CA LEU A 160 -9.10 3.99 11.41
C LEU A 160 -8.52 4.11 12.83
N GLY A 161 -7.90 3.04 13.36
CA GLY A 161 -7.30 3.03 14.68
C GLY A 161 -6.14 4.02 14.82
N HIS A 162 -5.29 4.11 13.80
CA HIS A 162 -4.23 5.12 13.77
C HIS A 162 -4.81 6.54 13.77
N THR A 163 -5.81 6.83 12.93
CA THR A 163 -6.45 8.15 12.89
C THR A 163 -7.17 8.50 14.21
N LEU A 164 -7.84 7.53 14.86
CA LEU A 164 -8.44 7.71 16.18
C LEU A 164 -7.37 8.10 17.22
N ALA A 165 -6.26 7.36 17.27
CA ALA A 165 -5.18 7.66 18.20
C ALA A 165 -4.57 9.05 17.94
N ARG A 166 -4.31 9.38 16.66
CA ARG A 166 -3.77 10.68 16.23
C ARG A 166 -4.69 11.87 16.51
N SER A 167 -6.00 11.63 16.57
CA SER A 167 -7.02 12.64 16.89
C SER A 167 -7.37 12.73 18.38
N GLY A 168 -6.66 11.99 19.24
CA GLY A 168 -6.84 12.01 20.70
C GLY A 168 -7.85 10.99 21.24
N GLN A 169 -8.46 10.17 20.38
CA GLN A 169 -9.40 9.10 20.75
C GLN A 169 -8.65 7.80 21.04
N ALA A 170 -7.72 7.84 22.01
CA ALA A 170 -6.81 6.74 22.30
C ALA A 170 -7.53 5.46 22.78
N ASP A 171 -8.62 5.59 23.54
CA ASP A 171 -9.36 4.44 24.06
C ASP A 171 -10.03 3.64 22.93
N GLU A 172 -10.68 4.32 21.98
CA GLU A 172 -11.27 3.67 20.79
C GLU A 172 -10.19 3.04 19.90
N ALA A 173 -9.03 3.69 19.76
CA ALA A 173 -7.91 3.12 19.01
C ALA A 173 -7.36 1.83 19.66
N ARG A 174 -7.32 1.74 20.99
CA ARG A 174 -6.92 0.52 21.71
C ARG A 174 -7.91 -0.61 21.48
N LEU A 175 -9.22 -0.32 21.47
CA LEU A 175 -10.24 -1.32 21.14
C LEU A 175 -10.05 -1.89 19.73
N LEU A 176 -9.72 -1.05 18.74
CA LEU A 176 -9.42 -1.55 17.39
C LEU A 176 -8.10 -2.33 17.32
N LEU A 177 -7.09 -1.97 18.12
CA LEU A 177 -5.86 -2.75 18.22
C LEU A 177 -6.12 -4.13 18.84
N GLU A 178 -6.92 -4.21 19.91
CA GLU A 178 -7.37 -5.46 20.52
C GLU A 178 -8.16 -6.30 19.52
N GLN A 179 -9.10 -5.68 18.78
CA GLN A 179 -9.84 -6.36 17.71
C GLN A 179 -8.92 -6.97 16.64
N LEU A 180 -7.84 -6.25 16.25
CA LEU A 180 -6.86 -6.77 15.29
C LEU A 180 -6.04 -7.93 15.86
N LEU A 181 -5.69 -7.89 17.16
CA LEU A 181 -4.96 -8.97 17.83
C LEU A 181 -5.84 -10.23 18.03
N ASP A 182 -7.12 -10.04 18.35
CA ASP A 182 -8.07 -11.13 18.64
C ASP A 182 -8.47 -11.95 17.41
N ARG A 183 -8.23 -11.45 16.19
CA ARG A 183 -8.46 -12.19 14.92
C ARG A 183 -7.64 -13.47 14.76
N SER A 184 -6.89 -13.85 15.79
CA SER A 184 -6.08 -15.05 16.00
C SER A 184 -6.67 -16.42 15.59
N GLY A 185 -7.95 -16.55 15.26
CA GLY A 185 -8.56 -17.80 14.83
C GLY A 185 -8.62 -18.05 13.32
N ASP A 186 -8.89 -17.02 12.50
CA ASP A 186 -9.37 -17.22 11.12
C ASP A 186 -8.61 -16.42 10.04
N ALA A 187 -7.82 -15.40 10.39
CA ALA A 187 -7.08 -14.59 9.41
C ALA A 187 -5.76 -14.01 9.98
N PHE A 188 -4.65 -14.26 9.30
CA PHE A 188 -3.37 -13.63 9.61
C PHE A 188 -3.46 -12.10 9.47
N VAL A 189 -3.25 -11.38 10.56
CA VAL A 189 -3.12 -9.91 10.56
C VAL A 189 -1.64 -9.56 10.43
N SER A 190 -1.31 -8.75 9.43
CA SER A 190 0.07 -8.33 9.22
C SER A 190 0.60 -7.51 10.42
N PRO A 191 1.84 -7.78 10.90
CA PRO A 191 2.49 -6.97 11.93
C PRO A 191 2.57 -5.48 11.55
N THR A 192 2.67 -5.15 10.26
CA THR A 192 2.65 -3.76 9.76
C THR A 192 1.39 -3.00 10.17
N ARG A 193 0.23 -3.68 10.20
CA ARG A 193 -1.06 -3.07 10.57
C ARG A 193 -1.16 -2.81 12.06
N LEU A 194 -0.64 -3.73 12.87
CA LEU A 194 -0.53 -3.54 14.32
C LEU A 194 0.45 -2.39 14.65
N ALA A 195 1.59 -2.34 13.94
CA ALA A 195 2.60 -1.30 14.10
C ALA A 195 2.02 0.09 13.82
N GLN A 196 1.16 0.20 12.80
CA GLN A 196 0.51 1.45 12.42
C GLN A 196 -0.34 1.99 13.58
N VAL A 197 -1.20 1.18 14.19
CA VAL A 197 -2.04 1.65 15.31
C VAL A 197 -1.20 1.99 16.54
N ARG A 198 -0.19 1.15 16.88
CA ARG A 198 0.72 1.41 18.00
C ARG A 198 1.48 2.72 17.86
N LEU A 199 1.96 3.03 16.65
CA LEU A 199 2.61 4.30 16.37
C LEU A 199 1.66 5.49 16.64
N GLY A 200 0.41 5.37 16.21
CA GLY A 200 -0.62 6.38 16.47
C GLY A 200 -0.86 6.61 17.96
N LEU A 201 -0.82 5.54 18.76
CA LEU A 201 -0.93 5.56 20.23
C LEU A 201 0.32 6.08 20.95
N GLY A 202 1.40 6.38 20.22
CA GLY A 202 2.67 6.82 20.78
C GLY A 202 3.60 5.69 21.23
N ASP A 203 3.22 4.43 21.04
CA ASP A 203 4.08 3.26 21.30
C ASP A 203 5.09 3.06 20.17
N ARG A 204 6.10 3.94 20.16
CA ARG A 204 7.16 3.96 19.15
C ARG A 204 7.99 2.68 19.14
N LEU A 205 8.32 2.15 20.32
CA LEU A 205 9.15 0.95 20.45
C LEU A 205 8.40 -0.29 19.97
N GLY A 206 7.15 -0.48 20.41
CA GLY A 206 6.34 -1.60 19.94
C GLY A 206 6.02 -1.53 18.44
N ALA A 207 5.87 -0.32 17.87
CA ALA A 207 5.76 -0.17 16.43
C ALA A 207 7.03 -0.62 15.68
N LEU A 208 8.22 -0.28 16.18
CA LEU A 208 9.49 -0.74 15.61
C LEU A 208 9.67 -2.26 15.72
N ASP A 209 9.33 -2.85 16.87
CA ASP A 209 9.40 -4.31 17.07
C ASP A 209 8.54 -5.05 16.04
N LEU A 210 7.33 -4.56 15.77
CA LEU A 210 6.42 -5.14 14.78
C LEU A 210 6.86 -4.90 13.33
N LEU A 211 7.52 -3.78 13.02
CA LEU A 211 8.10 -3.55 11.69
C LEU A 211 9.29 -4.48 11.43
N GLU A 212 10.12 -4.74 12.44
CA GLU A 212 11.19 -5.73 12.37
C GLU A 212 10.63 -7.15 12.19
N GLU A 213 9.53 -7.49 12.87
CA GLU A 213 8.81 -8.74 12.66
C GLU A 213 8.20 -8.83 11.25
N ALA A 214 7.58 -7.76 10.76
CA ALA A 214 7.04 -7.68 9.41
C ALA A 214 8.14 -7.93 8.37
N ALA A 215 9.34 -7.37 8.58
CA ALA A 215 10.46 -7.66 7.71
C ALA A 215 10.93 -9.12 7.82
N LYS A 216 11.09 -9.63 9.04
CA LYS A 216 11.50 -11.03 9.27
C LYS A 216 10.54 -12.04 8.62
N THR A 217 9.25 -11.76 8.67
CA THR A 217 8.18 -12.62 8.13
C THR A 217 7.83 -12.31 6.68
N ARG A 218 8.46 -11.29 6.08
CA ARG A 218 8.16 -10.77 4.74
C ARG A 218 6.67 -10.49 4.54
N ALA A 219 6.08 -9.77 5.50
CA ALA A 219 4.70 -9.32 5.39
C ALA A 219 4.55 -8.46 4.12
N ALA A 220 3.63 -8.84 3.23
CA ALA A 220 3.52 -8.21 1.91
C ALA A 220 3.35 -6.68 1.97
N ASP A 221 2.62 -6.16 2.95
CA ASP A 221 2.36 -4.73 3.08
C ASP A 221 3.55 -3.90 3.62
N VAL A 222 4.62 -4.53 4.10
CA VAL A 222 5.80 -3.81 4.61
C VAL A 222 6.58 -3.11 3.50
N VAL A 223 6.40 -3.50 2.23
CA VAL A 223 7.09 -2.89 1.08
C VAL A 223 6.83 -1.39 0.93
N TRP A 224 5.75 -0.90 1.53
CA TRP A 224 5.40 0.53 1.53
C TRP A 224 6.17 1.36 2.56
N ILE A 225 7.09 0.75 3.32
CA ILE A 225 7.80 1.38 4.44
C ILE A 225 8.56 2.66 4.06
N GLY A 226 9.17 2.71 2.87
CA GLY A 226 9.96 3.87 2.42
C GLY A 226 9.13 5.07 1.96
N VAL A 227 7.87 4.84 1.55
CA VAL A 227 7.04 5.89 0.93
C VAL A 227 5.82 6.27 1.76
N SER A 228 5.32 5.37 2.61
CA SER A 228 4.15 5.67 3.43
C SER A 228 4.43 6.81 4.42
N PRO A 229 3.63 7.88 4.41
CA PRO A 229 3.86 9.03 5.28
C PRO A 229 3.49 8.73 6.75
N VAL A 230 2.76 7.64 7.02
CA VAL A 230 2.48 7.13 8.38
C VAL A 230 3.78 6.95 9.17
N TRP A 231 4.85 6.49 8.51
CA TRP A 231 6.12 6.19 9.17
C TRP A 231 7.06 7.39 9.30
N LYS A 232 6.66 8.59 8.85
CA LYS A 232 7.48 9.82 8.97
C LYS A 232 8.09 10.02 10.36
N PRO A 233 7.35 9.81 11.48
CA PRO A 233 7.94 9.96 12.81
C PRO A 233 9.13 9.03 13.08
N LEU A 234 9.20 7.86 12.43
CA LEU A 234 10.21 6.84 12.65
C LEU A 234 11.44 6.97 11.74
N ARG A 235 11.42 7.79 10.68
CA ARG A 235 12.47 7.84 9.64
C ARG A 235 13.89 8.11 10.17
N ALA A 236 14.02 8.87 11.26
CA ALA A 236 15.32 9.15 11.89
C ALA A 236 15.87 7.97 12.72
N GLU A 237 15.03 6.99 13.08
CA GLU A 237 15.44 5.86 13.91
C GLU A 237 16.39 4.92 13.16
N PRO A 238 17.54 4.56 13.74
CA PRO A 238 18.42 3.56 13.15
C PRO A 238 17.72 2.22 12.90
N ARG A 239 16.86 1.78 13.83
CA ARG A 239 16.07 0.54 13.70
C ARG A 239 15.15 0.58 12.49
N PHE A 240 14.44 1.69 12.29
CA PHE A 240 13.56 1.88 11.14
C PHE A 240 14.33 1.86 9.81
N ARG A 241 15.46 2.57 9.75
CA ARG A 241 16.32 2.58 8.56
C ARG A 241 16.86 1.19 8.20
N ALA A 242 17.23 0.39 9.21
CA ALA A 242 17.63 -0.99 8.98
C ALA A 242 16.50 -1.84 8.38
N VAL A 243 15.26 -1.69 8.88
CA VAL A 243 14.09 -2.38 8.29
C VAL A 243 13.86 -1.91 6.85
N GLN A 244 13.91 -0.60 6.60
CA GLN A 244 13.76 -0.04 5.25
C GLN A 244 14.82 -0.60 4.28
N GLU A 245 16.08 -0.62 4.69
CA GLU A 245 17.19 -1.16 3.89
C GLU A 245 17.00 -2.66 3.58
N ILE A 246 16.52 -3.45 4.54
CA ILE A 246 16.20 -4.88 4.34
C ILE A 246 15.10 -5.08 3.30
N VAL A 247 14.05 -4.24 3.33
CA VAL A 247 12.84 -4.43 2.52
C VAL A 247 12.99 -3.87 1.12
N ILE A 248 13.45 -2.62 0.99
CA ILE A 248 13.48 -1.88 -0.29
C ILE A 248 14.90 -1.52 -0.76
N GLY A 249 15.94 -1.85 0.01
CA GLY A 249 17.33 -1.52 -0.31
C GLY A 249 17.74 -0.11 0.14
N ALA A 250 19.06 0.14 0.21
CA ALA A 250 19.62 1.40 0.72
C ALA A 250 19.34 2.64 -0.16
N ASP A 251 19.11 2.43 -1.46
CA ASP A 251 18.92 3.52 -2.43
C ASP A 251 17.44 3.89 -2.66
N ALA A 252 16.51 3.12 -2.09
CA ALA A 252 15.08 3.33 -2.26
C ALA A 252 14.51 4.20 -1.12
N GLY A 253 14.08 5.41 -1.46
CA GLY A 253 13.09 6.13 -0.66
C GLY A 253 13.61 7.12 0.38
N SER A 254 14.29 8.19 -0.06
CA SER A 254 14.09 9.51 0.56
C SER A 254 13.34 10.40 -0.42
N PRO A 255 11.99 10.29 -0.55
CA PRO A 255 11.30 11.13 -1.51
C PRO A 255 11.35 12.60 -1.12
N HIS A 256 11.39 12.93 0.18
CA HIS A 256 11.58 14.30 0.69
C HIS A 256 12.10 14.24 2.14
N GLU A 257 13.31 14.78 2.35
CA GLU A 257 13.72 15.37 3.63
C GLU A 257 13.02 16.73 3.84
#